data_AF-A0A8J7A945-F1
#
_entry.id   AF-A0A8J7A945-F1
#
_cell.length_a   1.000
_cell.length_b   1.000
_cell.length_c   1.000
_cell.angle_alpha   90.00
_cell.angle_beta   90.00
_cell.angle_gamma   90.00
#
_symmetry.space_group_name_H-M   'P 1'
#
loop_
_entity.id
_entity.type
_entity.pdbx_description
1 polymer ?
#
loop_
_entity_poly.entity_id
_entity_poly.type
_entity_poly.pdbx_seq_one_letter_code
_entity_poly.pdbx_strand_id
1 'polypeptide(L)'
;MFTDEDKLVVRAFYSDLFDQLNEQMFSVLDVHEFLSDRSVGHLKLGDEQGYLLPAYDFEDYIELKRINPETVPQTIIDAFERHIWYSQHNLSDINVFKYDVGEQETFAIYIAGYVDDGWDNGCHLLEVYDGSGELVGATTSGRDWKENPLDHQDYFHIPPAYGAQVQPIWLQQYIREIDAS
;
A
#
# COMPACT_ATOMS: atom_id res chain seq x y z
N MET A 1 -2.86 -22.25 -9.05
CA MET A 1 -3.87 -22.38 -8.00
C MET A 1 -3.25 -23.10 -6.83
N PHE A 2 -3.01 -22.34 -5.78
CA PHE A 2 -2.45 -22.84 -4.52
C PHE A 2 -3.45 -23.76 -3.81
N THR A 3 -2.95 -24.81 -3.18
CA THR A 3 -3.72 -25.59 -2.20
C THR A 3 -3.88 -24.81 -0.90
N ASP A 4 -4.76 -25.26 0.00
CA ASP A 4 -4.89 -24.67 1.33
C ASP A 4 -3.57 -24.74 2.13
N GLU A 5 -2.79 -25.81 1.92
CA GLU A 5 -1.46 -25.95 2.54
C GLU A 5 -0.46 -24.93 1.98
N ASP A 6 -0.45 -24.70 0.67
CA ASP A 6 0.38 -23.67 0.04
C ASP A 6 0.03 -22.28 0.58
N LYS A 7 -1.27 -21.97 0.69
CA LYS A 7 -1.74 -20.70 1.26
C LYS A 7 -1.24 -20.51 2.69
N LEU A 8 -1.24 -21.56 3.52
CA LEU A 8 -0.73 -21.47 4.90
C LEU A 8 0.76 -21.15 4.96
N VAL A 9 1.57 -21.79 4.11
CA VAL A 9 3.03 -21.53 4.03
C VAL A 9 3.30 -20.09 3.59
N VAL A 10 2.61 -19.63 2.55
CA VAL A 10 2.77 -18.28 2.01
C VAL A 10 2.31 -17.24 3.01
N ARG A 11 1.16 -17.45 3.67
CA ARG A 11 0.67 -16.56 4.73
C ARG A 11 1.65 -16.48 5.88
N ALA A 12 2.23 -17.59 6.34
CA ALA A 12 3.23 -17.57 7.40
C ALA A 12 4.48 -16.77 7.02
N PHE A 13 4.99 -16.95 5.79
CA PHE A 13 6.10 -16.15 5.28
C PHE A 13 5.78 -14.65 5.28
N TYR A 14 4.60 -14.28 4.77
CA TYR A 14 4.19 -12.87 4.68
C TYR A 14 3.80 -12.27 6.03
N SER A 15 3.37 -13.07 7.01
CA SER A 15 3.21 -12.64 8.41
C SER A 15 4.54 -12.16 8.99
N ASP A 16 5.61 -12.95 8.82
CA ASP A 16 6.95 -12.59 9.29
C ASP A 16 7.52 -11.38 8.54
N LEU A 17 7.25 -11.27 7.23
CA LEU A 17 7.64 -10.11 6.44
C LEU A 17 6.87 -8.86 6.86
N PHE A 18 5.57 -8.98 7.14
CA PHE A 18 4.74 -7.86 7.58
C PHE A 18 5.26 -7.25 8.89
N ASP A 19 5.65 -8.08 9.85
CA ASP A 19 6.28 -7.62 11.09
C ASP A 19 7.59 -6.86 10.82
N GLN A 20 8.43 -7.35 9.89
CA GLN A 20 9.66 -6.65 9.48
C GLN A 20 9.37 -5.31 8.80
N LEU A 21 8.40 -5.25 7.89
CA LEU A 21 8.02 -4.01 7.20
C LEU A 21 7.51 -2.96 8.18
N ASN A 22 6.73 -3.38 9.18
CA ASN A 22 6.27 -2.50 10.25
C ASN A 22 7.44 -1.98 11.08
N GLU A 23 8.43 -2.82 11.42
CA GLU A 23 9.65 -2.37 12.10
C GLU A 23 10.45 -1.37 11.27
N GLN A 24 10.56 -1.57 9.95
CA GLN A 24 11.31 -0.67 9.06
C GLN A 24 10.69 0.74 9.01
N MET A 25 9.36 0.84 8.93
CA MET A 25 8.63 2.11 8.99
C MET A 25 9.04 2.96 10.20
N PHE A 26 9.17 2.35 11.38
CA PHE A 26 9.57 3.07 12.60
C PHE A 26 11.07 3.37 12.69
N SER A 27 11.88 2.84 11.77
CA SER A 27 13.36 2.88 11.82
C SER A 27 13.99 3.92 10.89
N VAL A 28 13.21 4.81 10.28
CA VAL A 28 13.64 5.83 9.30
C VAL A 28 14.01 5.26 7.92
N LEU A 29 13.97 3.93 7.73
CA LEU A 29 14.18 3.30 6.44
C LEU A 29 12.87 3.22 5.66
N ASP A 30 12.89 3.75 4.44
CA ASP A 30 11.77 3.70 3.50
C ASP A 30 11.50 2.23 3.11
N VAL A 31 10.24 1.80 3.18
CA VAL A 31 9.82 0.43 2.82
C VAL A 31 10.16 0.14 1.36
N HIS A 32 10.08 1.15 0.49
CA HIS A 32 10.48 1.03 -0.89
C HIS A 32 11.97 0.69 -1.04
N GLU A 33 12.85 1.33 -0.26
CA GLU A 33 14.29 1.04 -0.30
C GLU A 33 14.56 -0.42 0.12
N PHE A 34 13.90 -0.88 1.19
CA PHE A 34 14.00 -2.25 1.68
C PHE A 34 13.58 -3.30 0.64
N LEU A 35 12.64 -2.95 -0.24
CA LEU A 35 12.08 -3.85 -1.27
C LEU A 35 12.48 -3.50 -2.70
N SER A 36 13.44 -2.59 -2.89
CA SER A 36 13.69 -1.92 -4.18
C SER A 36 14.04 -2.87 -5.31
N ASP A 37 14.78 -3.95 -5.02
CA ASP A 37 15.18 -5.00 -5.97
C ASP A 37 14.00 -5.90 -6.42
N ARG A 38 12.92 -5.90 -5.65
CA ARG A 38 11.72 -6.73 -5.82
C ARG A 38 10.47 -5.93 -6.18
N SER A 39 10.54 -4.61 -6.07
CA SER A 39 9.44 -3.71 -6.42
C SER A 39 9.10 -3.85 -7.90
N VAL A 40 7.84 -4.11 -8.18
CA VAL A 40 7.26 -4.11 -9.54
C VAL A 40 6.28 -2.95 -9.74
N GLY A 41 5.84 -2.31 -8.66
CA GLY A 41 5.05 -1.08 -8.64
C GLY A 41 5.24 -0.33 -7.33
N HIS A 42 5.03 0.98 -7.35
CA HIS A 42 5.19 1.83 -6.17
C HIS A 42 4.41 3.13 -6.34
N LEU A 43 3.73 3.58 -5.29
CA LEU A 43 3.22 4.93 -5.16
C LEU A 43 3.65 5.47 -3.80
N LYS A 44 4.34 6.59 -3.78
CA LYS A 44 4.62 7.37 -2.58
C LYS A 44 3.94 8.73 -2.70
N LEU A 45 3.15 9.08 -1.69
CA LEU A 45 2.50 10.38 -1.56
C LEU A 45 2.95 11.02 -0.23
N GLY A 46 4.20 11.47 -0.16
CA GLY A 46 4.78 11.99 1.08
C GLY A 46 5.54 10.94 1.90
N ASP A 47 6.24 11.42 2.92
CA ASP A 47 6.77 10.62 4.03
C ASP A 47 6.64 11.38 5.35
N GLU A 48 6.96 10.70 6.46
CA GLU A 48 6.93 11.27 7.81
C GLU A 48 7.81 12.53 7.95
N GLN A 49 8.87 12.68 7.15
CA GLN A 49 9.78 13.84 7.22
C GLN A 49 9.25 15.05 6.44
N GLY A 50 8.57 14.84 5.32
CA GLY A 50 7.95 15.89 4.51
C GLY A 50 6.88 16.68 5.28
N TYR A 51 6.25 16.07 6.29
CA TYR A 51 5.26 16.72 7.15
C TYR A 51 5.83 17.61 8.24
N LEU A 52 7.02 17.29 8.74
CA LEU A 52 7.61 18.00 9.88
C LEU A 52 8.34 19.29 9.47
N LEU A 53 8.45 19.58 8.18
CA LEU A 53 9.26 20.68 7.67
C LEU A 53 8.39 21.74 6.94
N PRO A 54 8.23 22.95 7.51
CA PRO A 54 7.30 23.98 7.03
C PRO A 54 7.72 24.69 5.72
N ALA A 55 8.59 24.10 4.89
CA ALA A 55 9.16 24.77 3.72
C ALA A 55 9.54 23.86 2.54
N TYR A 56 9.09 22.61 2.50
CA TYR A 56 9.49 21.68 1.44
C TYR A 56 8.44 21.60 0.31
N ASP A 57 8.96 21.47 -0.92
CA ASP A 57 8.18 21.33 -2.13
C ASP A 57 7.57 19.93 -2.17
N PHE A 58 6.26 19.82 -1.94
CA PHE A 58 5.53 18.54 -1.89
C PHE A 58 5.71 17.72 -3.19
N GLU A 59 6.01 18.39 -4.31
CA GLU A 59 6.31 17.77 -5.60
C GLU A 59 7.51 16.82 -5.55
N ASP A 60 8.49 17.04 -4.65
CA ASP A 60 9.67 16.18 -4.51
C ASP A 60 9.36 14.84 -3.79
N TYR A 61 8.14 14.67 -3.25
CA TYR A 61 7.75 13.51 -2.45
C TYR A 61 6.63 12.66 -3.09
N ILE A 62 6.28 12.96 -4.35
CA ILE A 62 5.36 12.14 -5.14
C ILE A 62 6.17 11.25 -6.07
N GLU A 63 6.13 9.95 -5.81
CA GLU A 63 6.74 8.96 -6.69
C GLU A 63 5.70 7.99 -7.22
N LEU A 64 5.73 7.70 -8.52
CA LEU A 64 4.89 6.67 -9.12
C LEU A 64 5.70 5.81 -10.07
N LYS A 65 5.91 4.56 -9.66
CA LYS A 65 6.39 3.48 -10.52
C LYS A 65 5.20 2.64 -10.95
N ARG A 66 4.80 2.80 -12.21
CA ARG A 66 3.74 2.00 -12.84
C ARG A 66 4.17 0.54 -12.97
N ILE A 67 3.22 -0.36 -12.77
CA ILE A 67 3.42 -1.80 -12.98
C ILE A 67 3.53 -2.08 -14.49
N ASN A 68 4.47 -2.95 -14.88
CA ASN A 68 4.58 -3.43 -16.25
C ASN A 68 3.50 -4.52 -16.52
N PRO A 69 2.52 -4.27 -17.41
CA PRO A 69 1.44 -5.21 -17.69
C PRO A 69 1.88 -6.48 -18.42
N GLU A 70 3.08 -6.52 -18.98
CA GLU A 70 3.61 -7.72 -19.65
C GLU A 70 4.13 -8.77 -18.66
N THR A 71 4.42 -8.37 -17.42
CA THR A 71 5.12 -9.20 -16.43
C THR A 71 4.32 -9.44 -15.15
N VAL A 72 3.20 -8.75 -14.96
CA VAL A 72 2.38 -8.82 -13.75
C VAL A 72 0.91 -9.08 -14.13
N PRO A 73 0.22 -10.04 -13.49
CA PRO A 73 -1.19 -10.31 -13.75
C PRO A 73 -2.08 -9.08 -13.59
N GLN A 74 -3.08 -8.96 -14.48
CA GLN A 74 -4.01 -7.81 -14.49
C GLN A 74 -4.74 -7.62 -13.16
N THR A 75 -5.06 -8.69 -12.44
CA THR A 75 -5.76 -8.60 -11.14
C THR A 75 -4.94 -7.86 -10.08
N ILE A 76 -3.61 -7.97 -10.10
CA ILE A 76 -2.71 -7.25 -9.21
C ILE A 76 -2.63 -5.77 -9.61
N ILE A 77 -2.64 -5.49 -10.93
CA ILE A 77 -2.69 -4.11 -11.45
C ILE A 77 -4.00 -3.44 -11.02
N ASP A 78 -5.13 -4.13 -11.16
CA ASP A 78 -6.44 -3.63 -10.75
C ASP A 78 -6.50 -3.40 -9.23
N ALA A 79 -5.87 -4.28 -8.44
CA ALA A 79 -5.74 -4.10 -7.00
C ALA A 79 -4.85 -2.89 -6.64
N PHE A 80 -3.73 -2.72 -7.31
CA PHE A 80 -2.87 -1.55 -7.11
C PHE A 80 -3.61 -0.25 -7.44
N GLU A 81 -4.27 -0.16 -8.60
CA GLU A 81 -5.05 1.03 -8.98
C GLU A 81 -6.23 1.28 -8.02
N ARG A 82 -6.83 0.23 -7.43
CA ARG A 82 -7.82 0.38 -6.34
C ARG A 82 -7.22 1.09 -5.13
N HIS A 83 -6.02 0.71 -4.71
CA HIS A 83 -5.35 1.35 -3.58
C HIS A 83 -4.83 2.76 -3.91
N ILE A 84 -4.38 3.01 -5.15
CA ILE A 84 -4.10 4.37 -5.64
C ILE A 84 -5.35 5.25 -5.51
N TRP A 85 -6.53 4.73 -5.86
CA TRP A 85 -7.76 5.50 -5.71
C TRP A 85 -8.05 5.84 -4.24
N TYR A 86 -7.82 4.90 -3.31
CA TYR A 86 -7.96 5.19 -1.87
C TYR A 86 -6.98 6.27 -1.40
N SER A 87 -5.74 6.24 -1.91
CA SER A 87 -4.68 7.20 -1.57
C SER A 87 -4.98 8.66 -1.94
N GLN A 88 -6.03 8.92 -2.72
CA GLN A 88 -6.55 10.27 -2.95
C GLN A 88 -7.20 10.88 -1.69
N HIS A 89 -7.48 10.04 -0.69
CA HIS A 89 -8.16 10.39 0.56
C HIS A 89 -7.30 10.13 1.80
N ASN A 90 -6.09 9.60 1.62
CA ASN A 90 -5.10 9.40 2.67
C ASN A 90 -3.69 9.35 2.06
N LEU A 91 -2.73 10.03 2.67
CA LEU A 91 -1.36 9.86 2.24
C LEU A 91 -0.87 8.47 2.53
N SER A 92 -0.24 7.88 1.53
CA SER A 92 0.10 6.48 1.52
C SER A 92 1.43 6.25 0.82
N ASP A 93 2.17 5.29 1.34
CA ASP A 93 3.20 4.55 0.62
C ASP A 93 2.62 3.17 0.28
N ILE A 94 2.51 2.89 -1.01
CA ILE A 94 1.97 1.65 -1.55
C ILE A 94 3.07 0.97 -2.36
N ASN A 95 3.52 -0.18 -1.87
CA ASN A 95 4.54 -0.98 -2.53
C ASN A 95 3.93 -2.26 -3.10
N VAL A 96 4.16 -2.49 -4.40
CA VAL A 96 3.87 -3.76 -5.04
C VAL A 96 5.18 -4.46 -5.32
N PHE A 97 5.37 -5.64 -4.74
CA PHE A 97 6.61 -6.38 -4.84
C PHE A 97 6.37 -7.85 -5.15
N LYS A 98 7.34 -8.42 -5.84
CA LYS A 98 7.35 -9.82 -6.26
C LYS A 98 8.31 -10.61 -5.38
N TYR A 99 7.86 -11.79 -4.93
CA TYR A 99 8.66 -12.69 -4.13
C TYR A 99 8.47 -14.13 -4.60
N ASP A 100 9.49 -14.96 -4.47
CA ASP A 100 9.34 -16.41 -4.62
C ASP A 100 9.29 -17.05 -3.23
N VAL A 101 8.14 -17.60 -2.84
CA VAL A 101 7.98 -18.37 -1.60
C VAL A 101 8.21 -19.85 -1.93
N GLY A 102 9.44 -20.31 -1.73
CA GLY A 102 9.87 -21.62 -2.21
C GLY A 102 9.99 -21.60 -3.74
N GLU A 103 9.24 -22.47 -4.42
CA GLU A 103 9.18 -22.52 -5.89
C GLU A 103 7.97 -21.77 -6.47
N GLN A 104 7.23 -21.06 -5.63
CA GLN A 104 5.99 -20.39 -6.00
C GLN A 104 6.19 -18.89 -6.09
N GLU A 105 5.99 -18.36 -7.29
CA GLU A 105 5.92 -16.93 -7.52
C GLU A 105 4.70 -16.34 -6.79
N THR A 106 4.91 -15.26 -6.05
CA THR A 106 3.89 -14.49 -5.36
C THR A 106 4.09 -13.00 -5.56
N PHE A 107 2.99 -12.27 -5.45
CA PHE A 107 2.97 -10.81 -5.44
C PHE A 107 2.34 -10.33 -4.16
N ALA A 108 2.82 -9.22 -3.62
CA ALA A 108 2.19 -8.58 -2.49
C ALA A 108 2.06 -7.08 -2.70
N ILE A 109 0.95 -6.55 -2.19
CA ILE A 109 0.65 -5.12 -2.12
C ILE A 109 0.65 -4.74 -0.65
N TYR A 110 1.69 -4.02 -0.23
CA TYR A 110 1.78 -3.44 1.10
C TYR A 110 1.35 -1.98 1.03
N ILE A 111 0.45 -1.58 1.92
CA ILE A 111 -0.03 -0.21 2.04
C ILE A 111 0.31 0.29 3.44
N ALA A 112 1.06 1.38 3.51
CA ALA A 112 1.31 2.14 4.71
C ALA A 112 0.64 3.52 4.58
N GLY A 113 -0.37 3.77 5.40
CA GLY A 113 -0.96 5.10 5.57
C GLY A 113 -0.26 5.84 6.72
N TYR A 114 0.00 7.13 6.54
CA TYR A 114 0.70 7.95 7.54
C TYR A 114 -0.28 8.65 8.48
N VAL A 115 0.03 8.61 9.77
CA VAL A 115 -0.60 9.46 10.79
C VAL A 115 -0.01 10.86 10.64
N ASP A 116 -0.79 11.92 10.88
CA ASP A 116 -0.45 13.34 10.69
C ASP A 116 -0.65 13.92 9.28
N ASP A 117 -1.28 13.18 8.35
CA ASP A 117 -1.71 13.71 7.03
C ASP A 117 -2.94 14.63 7.08
N GLY A 118 -3.37 15.02 8.29
CA GLY A 118 -4.59 15.79 8.54
C GLY A 118 -5.88 14.97 8.55
N TRP A 119 -5.82 13.69 8.14
CA TRP A 119 -6.88 12.69 8.32
C TRP A 119 -6.51 11.64 9.37
N ASP A 120 -5.24 11.59 9.78
CA ASP A 120 -4.67 10.68 10.77
C ASP A 120 -4.90 9.20 10.42
N ASN A 121 -4.84 8.88 9.12
CA ASN A 121 -5.19 7.57 8.60
C ASN A 121 -4.00 6.60 8.63
N GLY A 122 -3.49 6.37 9.84
CA GLY A 122 -2.50 5.34 10.10
C GLY A 122 -3.06 3.96 9.73
N CYS A 123 -2.50 3.32 8.72
CA CYS A 123 -2.87 1.97 8.35
C CYS A 123 -1.66 1.18 7.86
N HIS A 124 -1.66 -0.12 8.14
CA HIS A 124 -0.69 -1.06 7.61
C HIS A 124 -1.48 -2.24 7.10
N LEU A 125 -1.47 -2.43 5.79
CA LEU A 125 -2.31 -3.39 5.12
C LEU A 125 -1.46 -4.21 4.15
N LEU A 126 -1.83 -5.49 3.97
CA LEU A 126 -1.14 -6.38 3.05
C LEU A 126 -2.14 -7.24 2.29
N GLU A 127 -2.04 -7.26 0.97
CA GLU A 127 -2.68 -8.26 0.11
C GLU A 127 -1.60 -9.14 -0.51
N VAL A 128 -1.82 -10.45 -0.55
CA VAL A 128 -0.92 -11.42 -1.17
C VAL A 128 -1.66 -12.20 -2.24
N TYR A 129 -1.02 -12.32 -3.39
CA TYR A 129 -1.51 -12.99 -4.59
C TYR A 129 -0.51 -14.06 -5.05
N ASP A 130 -1.02 -15.13 -5.67
CA ASP A 130 -0.16 -16.09 -6.37
C ASP A 130 0.30 -15.54 -7.73
N GLY A 131 1.22 -16.23 -8.39
CA GLY A 131 1.75 -15.84 -9.70
C GLY A 131 0.70 -15.80 -10.83
N SER A 132 -0.48 -16.38 -10.63
CA SER A 132 -1.61 -16.26 -11.56
C SER A 132 -2.53 -15.06 -11.26
N GLY A 133 -2.29 -14.39 -10.14
CA GLY A 133 -3.08 -13.26 -9.66
C GLY A 133 -4.31 -13.66 -8.84
N GLU A 134 -4.39 -14.91 -8.36
CA GLU A 134 -5.40 -15.34 -7.40
C GLU A 134 -5.03 -14.87 -5.99
N LEU A 135 -6.00 -14.36 -5.23
CA LEU A 135 -5.76 -13.92 -3.87
C LEU A 135 -5.40 -15.11 -2.98
N VAL A 136 -4.20 -15.06 -2.40
CA VAL A 136 -3.75 -15.97 -1.36
C VAL A 136 -4.28 -15.52 0.01
N GLY A 137 -4.39 -14.22 0.25
CA GLY A 137 -5.10 -13.67 1.39
C GLY A 137 -4.74 -12.20 1.63
N ALA A 138 -5.47 -11.55 2.53
CA ALA A 138 -5.17 -10.19 2.94
C ALA A 138 -5.22 -10.02 4.46
N THR A 139 -4.49 -9.05 5.01
CA THR A 139 -4.42 -8.82 6.45
C THR A 139 -4.13 -7.36 6.79
N THR A 140 -4.56 -6.95 7.98
CA THR A 140 -4.28 -5.63 8.57
C THR A 140 -3.36 -5.74 9.80
N SER A 141 -2.94 -6.95 10.16
CA SER A 141 -2.18 -7.24 11.39
C SER A 141 -1.05 -8.24 11.18
N GLY A 142 -0.94 -8.84 9.99
CA GLY A 142 -0.05 -9.97 9.75
C GLY A 142 -0.54 -11.29 10.37
N ARG A 143 -1.66 -11.31 11.10
CA ARG A 143 -2.10 -12.49 11.87
C ARG A 143 -3.48 -12.99 11.45
N ASP A 144 -4.40 -12.06 11.24
CA ASP A 144 -5.77 -12.37 10.84
C ASP A 144 -5.90 -12.22 9.32
N TRP A 145 -5.99 -13.35 8.63
CA TRP A 145 -6.05 -13.41 7.18
C TRP A 145 -7.50 -13.50 6.68
N LYS A 146 -7.82 -12.65 5.70
CA LYS A 146 -9.10 -12.58 4.99
C LYS A 146 -8.96 -13.27 3.63
N GLU A 147 -10.05 -13.90 3.19
CA GLU A 147 -10.15 -14.55 1.88
C GLU A 147 -10.65 -13.61 0.77
N ASN A 148 -10.86 -12.32 1.09
CA ASN A 148 -11.29 -11.31 0.14
C ASN A 148 -10.26 -10.18 0.08
N PRO A 149 -10.14 -9.48 -1.06
CA PRO A 149 -9.31 -8.29 -1.15
C PRO A 149 -9.78 -7.22 -0.17
N LEU A 150 -8.84 -6.38 0.27
CA LEU A 150 -9.09 -5.22 1.10
C LEU A 150 -9.85 -4.15 0.31
N ASP A 151 -10.76 -3.50 1.02
CA ASP A 151 -11.53 -2.38 0.54
C ASP A 151 -11.48 -1.20 1.52
N HIS A 152 -12.22 -0.14 1.21
CA HIS A 152 -12.33 1.05 2.05
C HIS A 152 -12.64 0.78 3.54
N GLN A 153 -13.32 -0.31 3.91
CA GLN A 153 -13.68 -0.63 5.29
C GLN A 153 -12.49 -1.14 6.11
N ASP A 154 -11.39 -1.52 5.45
CA ASP A 154 -10.19 -2.04 6.11
C ASP A 154 -9.22 -0.95 6.56
N TYR A 155 -9.46 0.30 6.13
CA TYR A 155 -8.71 1.46 6.55
C TYR A 155 -9.20 1.96 7.92
N PHE A 156 -8.28 2.51 8.72
CA PHE A 156 -8.60 3.00 10.07
C PHE A 156 -9.63 4.14 10.04
N HIS A 157 -9.40 5.14 9.18
CA HIS A 157 -10.41 6.09 8.74
C HIS A 157 -10.92 5.69 7.36
N ILE A 158 -12.20 5.34 7.28
CA ILE A 158 -12.85 4.79 6.09
C ILE A 158 -12.87 5.84 4.96
N PRO A 159 -12.10 5.67 3.86
CA PRO A 159 -12.27 6.49 2.67
C PRO A 159 -13.60 6.14 1.97
N PRO A 160 -14.01 6.91 0.96
CA PRO A 160 -15.20 6.57 0.18
C PRO A 160 -15.04 5.21 -0.53
N ALA A 161 -16.13 4.62 -1.01
CA ALA A 161 -16.05 3.34 -1.73
C ALA A 161 -15.40 3.52 -3.12
N TYR A 162 -14.61 2.54 -3.57
CA TYR A 162 -13.90 2.60 -4.85
C TYR A 162 -14.79 3.01 -6.03
N GLY A 163 -14.36 4.03 -6.78
CA GLY A 163 -15.09 4.58 -7.91
C GLY A 163 -16.17 5.62 -7.56
N ALA A 164 -16.34 5.97 -6.28
CA ALA A 164 -17.19 7.08 -5.88
C ALA A 164 -16.66 8.42 -6.47
N GLN A 165 -17.56 9.27 -6.96
CA GLN A 165 -17.19 10.60 -7.44
C GLN A 165 -17.14 11.59 -6.26
N VAL A 166 -15.95 11.72 -5.69
CA VAL A 166 -15.65 12.57 -4.54
C VAL A 166 -14.39 13.37 -4.81
N GLN A 167 -14.26 14.55 -4.20
CA GLN A 167 -13.04 15.35 -4.33
C GLN A 167 -11.95 14.82 -3.38
N PRO A 168 -10.67 14.72 -3.83
CA PRO A 168 -9.55 14.37 -2.95
C PRO A 168 -9.45 15.31 -1.74
N ILE A 169 -9.07 14.78 -0.58
CA ILE A 169 -9.08 15.54 0.68
C ILE A 169 -7.91 16.51 0.77
N TRP A 170 -6.70 16.09 0.36
CA TRP A 170 -5.52 16.95 0.34
C TRP A 170 -5.68 18.16 -0.61
N LEU A 171 -6.49 18.02 -1.67
CA LEU A 171 -6.86 19.14 -2.55
C LEU A 171 -7.69 20.20 -1.79
N GLN A 172 -8.53 19.80 -0.84
CA GLN A 172 -9.35 20.72 -0.05
C GLN A 172 -8.56 21.41 1.07
N GLN A 173 -7.58 20.73 1.69
CA GLN A 173 -6.68 21.36 2.66
C GLN A 173 -5.78 22.40 1.98
N TYR A 174 -5.19 22.08 0.82
CA TYR A 174 -4.40 23.02 0.02
C TYR A 174 -5.21 24.28 -0.39
N ILE A 175 -6.47 24.10 -0.82
CA ILE A 175 -7.35 25.23 -1.17
C ILE A 175 -7.64 26.12 0.05
N ARG A 176 -7.84 25.54 1.24
CA ARG A 176 -8.11 26.30 2.47
C ARG A 176 -6.89 27.08 2.97
N GLU A 177 -5.69 26.56 2.77
CA GLU A 177 -4.45 27.21 3.21
C GLU A 177 -4.04 28.37 2.31
N ILE A 178 -4.30 28.28 1.00
CA ILE A 178 -4.10 29.41 0.05
C ILE A 178 -5.08 30.55 0.32
N ASP A 179 -6.35 30.25 0.62
CA ASP A 179 -7.36 31.29 0.89
C ASP A 179 -7.18 31.97 2.27
N ALA A 180 -6.32 31.43 3.13
CA ALA A 180 -5.99 31.98 4.45
C ALA A 180 -4.68 32.80 4.48
N SER A 181 -3.92 32.82 3.38
CA SER A 181 -2.65 33.55 3.20
C SER A 181 -2.81 34.81 2.35
#